data_AF-A0A3A6K3I4-F1
#
_entry.id   AF-A0A3A6K3I4-F1
#
_cell.length_a   1.000
_cell.length_b   1.000
_cell.length_c   1.000
_cell.angle_alpha   90.00
_cell.angle_beta   90.00
_cell.angle_gamma   90.00
#
_symmetry.space_group_name_H-M   'P 1'
#
loop_
_entity.id
_entity.type
_entity.pdbx_description
1 polymer ?
#
loop_
_entity_poly.entity_id
_entity_poly.type
_entity_poly.pdbx_seq_one_letter_code
_entity_poly.pdbx_strand_id
1 'polypeptide(L)'
;MQINVLVDKKSDEQAKVLRERWYPTTNAYQTRDAFIFNDAIDRFKGSPEDLIDYIESGEENETIQRKVTIKSESNDRLKTIAAAINKPVTTTYRAIIAYTIANLPTTEKEETAEPVGVSQLLVEKISLLEKQMEACNQTLKEIKELTK
;
A
#
# COMPACT_ATOMS: atom_id res chain seq x y z
N MET A 1 8.81 -5.97 -12.72
CA MET A 1 7.68 -6.44 -13.55
C MET A 1 6.40 -5.91 -12.94
N GLN A 2 5.60 -5.15 -13.70
CA GLN A 2 4.34 -4.58 -13.24
C GLN A 2 3.21 -5.42 -13.85
N ILE A 3 2.34 -5.98 -13.01
CA ILE A 3 1.22 -6.79 -13.48
C ILE A 3 -0.05 -5.97 -13.38
N ASN A 4 -0.86 -6.00 -14.45
CA ASN A 4 -2.14 -5.32 -14.53
C ASN A 4 -3.22 -6.25 -14.00
N VAL A 5 -4.02 -5.77 -13.04
CA VAL A 5 -5.17 -6.51 -12.51
C VAL A 5 -6.45 -5.71 -12.74
N LEU A 6 -7.54 -6.41 -13.11
CA LEU A 6 -8.85 -5.80 -13.30
C LEU A 6 -9.49 -5.50 -11.95
N VAL A 7 -9.94 -4.27 -11.75
CA VAL A 7 -10.51 -3.82 -10.47
C VAL A 7 -12.01 -3.54 -10.59
N ASP A 8 -12.65 -3.34 -9.44
CA ASP A 8 -14.05 -2.96 -9.35
C ASP A 8 -14.26 -1.49 -9.81
N LYS A 9 -15.46 -1.18 -10.29
CA LYS A 9 -15.93 0.20 -10.52
C LYS A 9 -15.82 1.06 -9.27
N LYS A 10 -16.03 0.48 -8.09
CA LYS A 10 -15.90 1.14 -6.79
C LYS A 10 -14.43 1.28 -6.32
N SER A 11 -13.45 0.96 -7.16
CA SER A 11 -12.03 0.97 -6.77
C SER A 11 -11.54 2.33 -6.25
N ASP A 12 -11.99 3.45 -6.79
CA ASP A 12 -11.62 4.78 -6.29
C ASP A 12 -12.11 5.01 -4.85
N GLU A 13 -13.33 4.58 -4.55
CA GLU A 13 -13.92 4.68 -3.22
C GLU A 13 -13.24 3.73 -2.23
N GLN A 14 -12.97 2.49 -2.66
CA GLN A 14 -12.21 1.51 -1.88
C GLN A 14 -10.82 2.03 -1.51
N ALA A 15 -10.09 2.59 -2.49
CA ALA A 15 -8.79 3.20 -2.25
C ALA A 15 -8.88 4.41 -1.30
N LYS A 16 -9.94 5.22 -1.42
CA LYS A 16 -10.21 6.34 -0.52
C LYS A 16 -10.41 5.89 0.92
N VAL A 17 -11.30 4.91 1.17
CA VAL A 17 -11.59 4.38 2.51
C VAL A 17 -10.31 3.84 3.16
N LEU A 18 -9.53 3.03 2.42
CA LEU A 18 -8.28 2.48 2.92
C LEU A 18 -7.24 3.58 3.20
N ARG A 19 -7.12 4.59 2.33
CA ARG A 19 -6.20 5.72 2.54
C ARG A 19 -6.57 6.53 3.77
N GLU A 20 -7.85 6.89 3.93
CA GLU A 20 -8.31 7.67 5.07
C GLU A 20 -8.06 6.93 6.39
N ARG A 21 -8.14 5.59 6.38
CA ARG A 21 -7.90 4.77 7.56
C ARG A 21 -6.41 4.57 7.88
N TRP A 22 -5.58 4.26 6.88
CA TRP A 22 -4.16 3.92 7.10
C TRP A 22 -3.21 5.10 6.99
N TYR A 23 -3.56 6.10 6.18
CA TYR A 23 -2.74 7.25 5.86
C TYR A 23 -3.55 8.56 5.98
N PRO A 24 -4.12 8.85 7.16
CA PRO A 24 -5.13 9.91 7.36
C PRO A 24 -4.62 11.32 7.04
N THR A 25 -3.30 11.53 7.07
CA THR A 25 -2.66 12.82 6.79
C THR A 25 -2.32 13.03 5.31
N THR A 26 -2.65 12.06 4.45
CA THR A 26 -2.25 12.07 3.04
C THR A 26 -3.44 12.14 2.10
N ASN A 27 -3.23 12.71 0.92
CA ASN A 27 -4.21 12.72 -0.16
C ASN A 27 -3.82 11.75 -1.30
N ALA A 28 -4.69 11.62 -2.32
CA ALA A 28 -4.47 10.72 -3.45
C ALA A 28 -3.21 11.03 -4.29
N TYR A 29 -2.71 12.27 -4.25
CA TYR A 29 -1.47 12.65 -4.94
C TYR A 29 -0.22 12.15 -4.19
N GLN A 30 -0.27 12.18 -2.86
CA GLN A 30 0.82 11.73 -1.99
C GLN A 30 0.84 10.20 -1.84
N THR A 31 -0.34 9.61 -1.62
CA THR A 31 -0.51 8.16 -1.44
C THR A 31 -1.41 7.61 -2.54
N ARG A 32 -0.78 7.19 -3.63
CA ARG A 32 -1.48 6.71 -4.83
C ARG A 32 -2.26 5.42 -4.56
N ASP A 33 -3.38 5.21 -5.26
CA ASP A 33 -4.22 4.01 -5.12
C ASP A 33 -3.41 2.71 -5.31
N ALA A 34 -2.49 2.70 -6.27
CA ALA A 34 -1.63 1.54 -6.49
C ALA A 34 -0.84 1.16 -5.24
N PHE A 35 -0.31 2.15 -4.50
CA PHE A 35 0.39 1.88 -3.25
C PHE A 35 -0.55 1.28 -2.20
N ILE A 36 -1.75 1.87 -2.02
CA ILE A 36 -2.78 1.39 -1.09
C ILE A 36 -3.15 -0.08 -1.37
N PHE A 37 -3.35 -0.44 -2.64
CA PHE A 37 -3.74 -1.80 -2.98
C PHE A 37 -2.62 -2.82 -2.83
N ASN A 38 -1.35 -2.44 -3.10
CA ASN A 38 -0.22 -3.31 -2.78
C ASN A 38 -0.14 -3.53 -1.27
N ASP A 39 -0.31 -2.46 -0.49
CA ASP A 39 -0.26 -2.52 0.96
C ASP A 39 -1.41 -3.38 1.54
N ALA A 40 -2.58 -3.41 0.90
CA ALA A 40 -3.67 -4.33 1.27
C ALA A 40 -3.28 -5.80 1.09
N ILE A 41 -2.57 -6.15 0.02
CA ILE A 41 -2.05 -7.51 -0.19
C ILE A 41 -0.96 -7.83 0.85
N ASP A 42 -0.06 -6.89 1.09
CA ASP A 42 1.08 -7.09 2.00
C ASP A 42 0.62 -7.21 3.46
N ARG A 43 -0.44 -6.48 3.85
CA ARG A 43 -1.06 -6.51 5.18
C ARG A 43 -2.06 -7.62 5.38
N PHE A 44 -2.43 -8.37 4.34
CA PHE A 44 -3.39 -9.46 4.46
C PHE A 44 -2.85 -10.55 5.41
N LYS A 45 -3.47 -10.67 6.59
CA LYS A 45 -3.13 -11.65 7.64
C LYS A 45 -4.24 -12.68 7.87
N GLY A 46 -5.35 -12.59 7.14
CA GLY A 46 -6.42 -13.58 7.18
C GLY A 46 -5.99 -14.92 6.56
N SER A 47 -6.80 -15.94 6.77
CA SER A 47 -6.62 -17.21 6.07
C SER A 47 -7.11 -17.06 4.62
N PRO A 48 -6.47 -17.68 3.62
CA PRO A 48 -6.94 -17.63 2.24
C PRO A 48 -8.43 -17.99 2.10
N GLU A 49 -8.91 -18.95 2.90
CA GLU A 49 -10.30 -19.42 2.93
C GLU A 49 -11.29 -18.33 3.34
N ASP A 50 -10.89 -17.37 4.18
CA ASP A 50 -11.73 -16.24 4.59
C ASP A 50 -12.15 -15.39 3.39
N LEU A 51 -11.38 -15.44 2.29
CA LEU A 51 -11.69 -14.72 1.06
C LEU A 51 -12.84 -15.35 0.26
N ILE A 52 -13.18 -16.62 0.50
CA ILE A 52 -14.21 -17.33 -0.26
C ILE A 52 -15.56 -16.63 -0.10
N ASP A 53 -15.91 -16.22 1.13
CA ASP A 53 -17.14 -15.49 1.42
C ASP A 53 -17.23 -14.17 0.64
N TYR A 54 -16.11 -13.47 0.48
CA TYR A 54 -16.04 -12.21 -0.29
C TYR A 54 -16.06 -12.43 -1.81
N ILE A 55 -15.68 -13.63 -2.27
CA ILE A 55 -15.75 -14.03 -3.67
C ILE A 55 -17.18 -14.44 -4.04
N GLU A 56 -17.84 -15.18 -3.15
CA GLU A 56 -19.18 -15.75 -3.36
C GLU A 56 -20.29 -14.73 -3.09
N SER A 57 -20.07 -13.78 -2.16
CA SER A 57 -20.94 -12.62 -1.95
C SER A 57 -20.79 -11.53 -3.01
N GLY A 58 -19.80 -11.66 -3.90
CA GLY A 58 -19.60 -10.74 -5.01
C GLY A 58 -20.79 -10.79 -5.97
N GLU A 59 -21.74 -9.87 -5.78
CA GLU A 59 -22.66 -9.43 -6.84
C GLU A 59 -21.88 -9.30 -8.16
N GLU A 60 -22.52 -9.61 -9.30
CA GLU A 60 -21.94 -9.49 -10.64
C GLU A 60 -21.44 -8.06 -10.90
N ASN A 61 -20.25 -7.75 -10.38
CA ASN A 61 -19.71 -6.40 -10.31
C ASN A 61 -19.28 -6.04 -11.72
N GLU A 62 -19.94 -5.05 -12.33
CA GLU A 62 -19.53 -4.42 -13.58
C GLU A 62 -18.03 -4.14 -13.55
N THR A 63 -17.25 -5.00 -14.20
CA THR A 63 -15.79 -4.93 -14.10
C THR A 63 -15.29 -3.82 -15.02
N ILE A 64 -14.71 -2.77 -14.44
CA ILE A 64 -14.02 -1.75 -15.24
C ILE A 64 -12.57 -2.19 -15.43
N GLN A 65 -12.12 -2.19 -16.67
CA GLN A 65 -10.71 -2.40 -16.99
C GLN A 65 -9.87 -1.20 -16.55
N ARG A 66 -9.52 -1.12 -15.27
CA ARG A 66 -8.49 -0.19 -14.79
C ARG A 66 -7.23 -0.97 -14.48
N LYS A 67 -6.11 -0.48 -15.02
CA LYS A 67 -4.79 -1.08 -14.85
C LYS A 67 -4.17 -0.54 -13.56
N VAL A 68 -4.08 -1.39 -12.54
CA VAL A 68 -3.31 -1.09 -11.33
C VAL A 68 -1.99 -1.83 -11.40
N THR A 69 -0.91 -1.12 -11.03
CA THR A 69 0.43 -1.72 -10.93
C THR A 69 0.61 -2.43 -9.60
N ILE A 70 0.89 -3.73 -9.64
CA ILE A 70 1.29 -4.52 -8.48
C ILE A 70 2.82 -4.73 -8.49
N LYS A 71 3.46 -4.57 -7.33
CA LYS A 71 4.88 -4.88 -7.08
C LYS A 71 5.11 -6.39 -7.24
N SER A 72 6.32 -6.80 -7.60
CA SER A 72 6.63 -8.22 -7.81
C SER A 72 6.37 -9.07 -6.56
N GLU A 73 6.83 -8.62 -5.40
CA GLU A 73 6.68 -9.35 -4.14
C GLU A 73 5.21 -9.51 -3.73
N SER A 74 4.44 -8.41 -3.74
CA SER A 74 3.00 -8.44 -3.49
C SER A 74 2.27 -9.33 -4.49
N ASN A 75 2.69 -9.33 -5.76
CA ASN A 75 2.13 -10.21 -6.77
C ASN A 75 2.41 -11.70 -6.48
N ASP A 76 3.62 -12.06 -6.05
CA ASP A 76 3.96 -13.46 -5.76
C ASP A 76 3.19 -13.96 -4.53
N ARG A 77 3.00 -13.10 -3.54
CA ARG A 77 2.11 -13.36 -2.41
C ARG A 77 0.65 -13.54 -2.85
N LEU A 78 0.15 -12.64 -3.70
CA LEU A 78 -1.19 -12.73 -4.25
C LEU A 78 -1.41 -14.04 -5.02
N LYS A 79 -0.45 -14.47 -5.84
CA LYS A 79 -0.49 -15.76 -6.55
C LYS A 79 -0.53 -16.94 -5.59
N THR A 80 0.24 -16.89 -4.51
CA THR A 80 0.26 -17.93 -3.48
C THR A 80 -1.11 -18.06 -2.80
N ILE A 81 -1.71 -16.94 -2.41
CA ILE A 81 -3.06 -16.91 -1.81
C ILE A 81 -4.10 -17.42 -2.81
N ALA A 82 -4.05 -16.96 -4.06
CA ALA A 82 -4.97 -17.37 -5.11
C ALA A 82 -4.90 -18.88 -5.40
N ALA A 83 -3.69 -19.45 -5.39
CA ALA A 83 -3.47 -20.88 -5.54
C ALA A 83 -4.02 -21.69 -4.36
N ALA A 84 -3.90 -21.19 -3.13
CA ALA A 84 -4.40 -21.87 -1.93
C ALA A 84 -5.92 -22.11 -1.97
N ILE A 85 -6.69 -21.12 -2.46
CA ILE A 85 -8.15 -21.24 -2.63
C ILE A 85 -8.60 -21.68 -4.02
N ASN A 86 -7.66 -21.97 -4.92
CA ASN A 86 -7.93 -22.31 -6.32
C ASN A 86 -8.86 -21.30 -7.03
N LYS A 87 -8.57 -20.01 -6.90
CA LYS A 87 -9.32 -18.92 -7.54
C LYS A 87 -8.42 -18.07 -8.44
N PRO A 88 -8.96 -17.35 -9.45
CA PRO A 88 -8.17 -16.44 -10.27
C PRO A 88 -7.55 -15.30 -9.46
N VAL A 89 -6.29 -14.94 -9.77
CA VAL A 89 -5.53 -13.84 -9.15
C VAL A 89 -6.34 -12.55 -9.06
N THR A 90 -7.08 -12.20 -10.12
CA THR A 90 -7.93 -11.01 -10.16
C THR A 90 -9.08 -11.06 -9.16
N THR A 91 -9.71 -12.22 -9.02
CA THR A 91 -10.83 -12.43 -8.11
C THR A 91 -10.34 -12.39 -6.67
N THR A 92 -9.23 -13.08 -6.38
CA THR A 92 -8.56 -13.04 -5.08
C THR A 92 -8.12 -11.63 -4.71
N TYR A 93 -7.58 -10.85 -5.65
CA TYR A 93 -7.18 -9.47 -5.43
C TYR A 93 -8.36 -8.59 -4.96
N ARG A 94 -9.51 -8.71 -5.63
CA ARG A 94 -10.72 -7.96 -5.25
C ARG A 94 -11.23 -8.40 -3.89
N ALA A 95 -11.23 -9.72 -3.62
CA ALA A 95 -11.62 -10.28 -2.35
C ALA A 95 -10.74 -9.77 -1.20
N ILE A 96 -9.41 -9.69 -1.41
CA ILE A 96 -8.49 -9.12 -0.42
C ILE A 96 -8.84 -7.67 -0.10
N ILE A 97 -9.15 -6.84 -1.11
CA ILE A 97 -9.55 -5.44 -0.87
C ILE A 97 -10.86 -5.39 -0.08
N ALA A 98 -11.87 -6.17 -0.48
CA ALA A 98 -13.16 -6.21 0.19
C ALA A 98 -13.03 -6.71 1.65
N TYR A 99 -12.31 -7.80 1.85
CA TYR A 99 -11.95 -8.33 3.17
C TYR A 99 -11.28 -7.27 4.02
N THR A 100 -10.28 -6.58 3.45
CA THR A 100 -9.50 -5.60 4.19
C THR A 100 -10.37 -4.43 4.64
N ILE A 101 -11.28 -3.95 3.79
CA ILE A 101 -12.23 -2.89 4.13
C ILE A 101 -13.21 -3.35 5.23
N ALA A 102 -13.76 -4.56 5.10
CA ALA A 102 -14.70 -5.11 6.06
C ALA A 102 -14.07 -5.34 7.45
N ASN A 103 -12.78 -5.64 7.48
CA ASN A 103 -12.02 -5.90 8.70
C ASN A 103 -11.15 -4.71 9.14
N LEU A 104 -11.43 -3.49 8.64
CA LEU A 104 -10.82 -2.30 9.21
C LEU A 104 -11.28 -2.18 10.68
N PRO A 105 -10.37 -1.94 11.63
CA PRO A 105 -10.75 -1.78 13.03
C PRO A 105 -11.82 -0.68 13.15
N THR A 106 -12.80 -0.87 14.02
CA THR A 106 -13.93 0.07 14.20
C THR A 106 -13.69 1.09 15.32
N THR A 107 -12.63 0.93 16.10
CA THR A 107 -12.29 1.79 17.25
C THR A 107 -11.06 2.66 16.98
N GLU A 108 -10.99 3.78 17.70
CA GLU A 108 -9.96 4.81 17.63
C GLU A 108 -8.55 4.22 17.57
N LYS A 109 -7.78 4.69 16.57
CA LYS A 109 -6.32 4.57 16.44
C LYS A 109 -5.69 3.50 17.35
N GLU A 110 -5.87 2.23 17.02
CA GLU A 110 -4.86 1.26 17.41
C GLU A 110 -3.55 1.73 16.78
N GLU A 111 -2.55 1.97 17.62
CA GLU A 111 -1.14 2.05 17.27
C GLU A 111 -0.79 0.78 16.49
N THR A 112 -1.09 0.81 15.20
CA THR A 112 -0.72 -0.27 14.30
C THR A 112 0.79 -0.19 14.19
N ALA A 113 1.42 -1.22 14.75
CA ALA A 113 2.84 -1.53 14.69
C ALA A 113 3.50 -0.85 13.48
N GLU A 114 4.51 -0.03 13.76
CA GLU A 114 5.28 0.66 12.74
C GLU A 114 5.54 -0.28 11.54
N PRO A 115 5.21 0.15 10.31
CA PRO A 115 5.54 -0.66 9.15
C PRO A 115 7.06 -0.72 9.11
N VAL A 116 7.65 -1.88 9.42
CA VAL A 116 9.10 -2.07 9.51
C VAL A 116 9.83 -1.58 8.25
N GLY A 117 9.16 -1.61 7.08
CA GLY A 117 9.67 -1.04 5.83
C GLY A 117 9.49 0.48 5.66
N VAL A 118 8.49 1.11 6.27
CA VAL A 118 8.33 2.58 6.28
C VAL A 118 9.32 3.21 7.26
N SER A 119 9.56 2.58 8.42
CA SER A 119 10.61 3.05 9.35
C SER A 119 12.01 2.95 8.72
N GLN A 120 12.35 1.89 7.98
CA GLN A 120 13.65 1.82 7.28
C GLN A 120 13.81 2.88 6.20
N LEU A 121 12.79 3.10 5.35
CA LEU A 121 12.85 4.15 4.33
C LEU A 121 12.94 5.55 4.97
N LEU A 122 12.22 5.78 6.07
CA LEU A 122 12.31 7.04 6.82
C LEU A 122 13.70 7.22 7.43
N VAL A 123 14.30 6.18 8.01
CA VAL A 123 15.66 6.22 8.55
C VAL A 123 16.69 6.51 7.47
N GLU A 124 16.58 5.88 6.29
CA GLU A 124 17.45 6.17 5.15
C GLU A 124 17.30 7.62 4.66
N LYS A 125 16.08 8.14 4.61
CA LYS A 125 15.80 9.52 4.22
C LYS A 125 16.30 10.54 5.25
N ILE A 126 16.16 10.25 6.55
CA ILE A 126 16.71 11.06 7.64
C ILE A 126 18.23 11.09 7.54
N SER A 127 18.89 9.93 7.40
CA SER A 127 20.35 9.86 7.25
C SER A 127 20.86 10.62 6.03
N LEU A 128 20.13 10.58 4.91
CA LEU A 128 20.46 11.37 3.72
C LEU A 128 20.35 12.88 3.98
N LEU A 129 19.29 13.32 4.66
CA LEU A 129 19.07 14.72 5.03
C LEU A 129 20.18 15.23 5.97
N GLU A 130 20.59 14.44 6.96
CA GLU A 130 21.67 14.78 7.87
C GLU A 130 23.00 15.00 7.14
N LYS A 131 23.35 14.09 6.21
CA LYS A 131 24.56 14.24 5.36
C LYS A 131 24.51 15.49 4.50
N GLN A 132 23.34 15.82 3.94
CA GLN A 132 23.16 17.03 3.15
C GLN A 132 23.31 18.29 4.00
N MET A 133 22.77 18.30 5.22
CA MET A 133 22.96 19.41 6.16
C MET A 133 24.43 19.60 6.55
N GLU A 134 25.15 18.51 6.79
CA GLU A 134 26.58 18.55 7.13
C GLU A 134 27.41 19.11 5.96
N ALA A 135 27.14 18.67 4.73
CA ALA A 135 27.76 19.20 3.52
C ALA A 135 27.46 20.70 3.31
N CYS A 136 26.23 21.13 3.57
CA CYS A 136 25.84 22.55 3.52
C CYS A 136 26.60 23.37 4.56
N ASN A 137 26.70 22.87 5.80
CA ASN A 137 27.42 23.56 6.88
C ASN A 137 28.92 23.67 6.59
N GLN A 138 29.52 22.63 6.00
CA GLN A 138 30.92 22.64 5.60
C GLN A 138 31.17 23.67 4.49
N THR A 139 30.33 23.66 3.44
CA THR A 139 30.37 24.68 2.37
C THR A 139 30.23 26.10 2.94
N LEU A 140 29.32 26.30 3.90
CA LEU A 140 29.11 27.59 4.54
C LEU A 140 30.31 28.04 5.38
N LYS A 141 31.04 27.11 6.00
CA LYS A 141 32.28 27.38 6.71
C LYS A 141 33.40 27.80 5.76
N GLU A 142 33.55 27.11 4.64
CA GLU A 142 34.53 27.45 3.59
C GLU A 142 34.26 28.85 3.01
N ILE A 143 33.00 29.18 2.73
CA ILE A 143 32.61 30.53 2.28
C ILE A 143 32.98 31.59 3.33
N LYS A 144 32.76 31.32 4.63
CA LYS A 144 33.13 32.24 5.72
C LYS A 144 34.64 32.42 5.86
N GLU A 145 35.43 31.40 5.55
CA GLU A 145 36.89 31.49 5.55
C GLU A 145 37.43 32.28 4.34
N LEU A 146 36.74 32.22 3.20
CA LEU A 146 37.05 33.02 2.00
C LEU A 146 36.60 34.49 2.09
N THR A 147 35.69 34.81 3.00
CA THR A 147 35.18 36.17 3.24
C THR A 147 35.80 36.83 4.47
N LYS A 148 36.80 36.19 5.09
CA LYS A 148 37.70 36.76 6.09
C LYS A 148 38.94 37.34 5.45
#